data_AF-A0A103QPJ0-F1
#
_entry.id   AF-A0A103QPJ0-F1
#
_cell.length_a   1.000
_cell.length_b   1.000
_cell.length_c   1.000
_cell.angle_alpha   90.00
_cell.angle_beta   90.00
_cell.angle_gamma   90.00
#
_symmetry.space_group_name_H-M   'P 1'
#
loop_
_entity.id
_entity.type
_entity.pdbx_description
1 polymer ?
#
loop_
_entity_poly.entity_id
_entity_poly.type
_entity_poly.pdbx_seq_one_letter_code
_entity_poly.pdbx_strand_id
1 'polypeptide(L)'
;MRSDQQGFSFGGRGGPSAATLETFEFGVALRRRLASEGREATLSLCLSDTSRLLGDSKERAVLAAAIAEQRWSAILPSEYLHRLSQDEFDQITVTLQTRNSNRFSAALKKFKTTAARTTSSEIFYRESGSLLLSSFDGDRLAISTPFLMECASEDAYYENDDWKRPDHIDREEDIIAKPMTRLLRSGFINLYEKSSGILCPATYGGLLLNFDESSDHICIYSRSDDPHIGEKILRGVIAANAVSRDMSRTFLQIVFPEISRTPEISLLDSSRLKRPDLSWAAFASALESREVFSRMTPYVERKNSESTPT
;
A
#
# COMPACT_ATOMS: atom_id res chain seq x y z
N MET A 1 13.83 32.43 -22.36
CA MET A 1 13.87 32.78 -20.93
C MET A 1 13.37 31.58 -20.14
N ARG A 2 14.28 30.80 -19.55
CA ARG A 2 13.94 29.78 -18.55
C ARG A 2 13.88 30.51 -17.22
N SER A 3 12.71 30.60 -16.62
CA SER A 3 12.60 31.09 -15.25
C SER A 3 13.23 30.05 -14.33
N ASP A 4 14.27 30.46 -13.63
CA ASP A 4 14.76 29.81 -12.43
C ASP A 4 13.62 29.73 -11.41
N GLN A 5 13.03 28.54 -11.27
CA GLN A 5 12.37 28.17 -10.02
C GLN A 5 13.24 27.07 -9.39
N GLN A 6 13.98 27.44 -8.35
CA GLN A 6 14.66 26.54 -7.43
C GLN A 6 13.62 25.78 -6.58
N GLY A 7 12.82 24.94 -7.22
CA GLY A 7 11.81 24.08 -6.58
C GLY A 7 12.13 22.60 -6.78
N PHE A 8 11.74 21.78 -5.81
CA PHE A 8 11.78 20.32 -5.94
C PHE A 8 10.90 19.89 -7.12
N SER A 9 11.41 19.06 -8.04
CA SER A 9 10.63 18.57 -9.17
C SER A 9 9.77 17.37 -8.75
N PHE A 10 8.45 17.52 -8.84
CA PHE A 10 7.50 16.44 -8.58
C PHE A 10 7.08 15.74 -9.87
N GLY A 11 7.22 14.41 -9.89
CA GLY A 11 6.85 13.59 -11.05
C GLY A 11 7.76 13.78 -12.27
N GLY A 12 7.44 13.07 -13.37
CA GLY A 12 8.27 13.06 -14.57
C GLY A 12 8.26 14.35 -15.41
N ARG A 13 7.43 15.35 -15.05
CA ARG A 13 7.24 16.60 -15.82
C ARG A 13 7.18 17.89 -14.98
N GLY A 14 7.55 17.86 -13.69
CA GLY A 14 7.70 19.08 -12.87
C GLY A 14 6.44 19.61 -12.18
N GLY A 15 5.39 18.79 -12.01
CA GLY A 15 4.15 19.15 -11.31
C GLY A 15 3.12 18.01 -11.29
N PRO A 16 2.03 18.15 -10.51
CA PRO A 16 0.93 17.19 -10.49
C PRO A 16 0.17 17.17 -11.82
N SER A 17 -0.37 16.02 -12.20
CA SER A 17 -1.29 15.93 -13.35
C SER A 17 -2.64 16.60 -13.03
N ALA A 18 -3.40 16.95 -14.06
CA ALA A 18 -4.73 17.54 -13.89
C ALA A 18 -5.66 16.61 -13.07
N ALA A 19 -5.62 15.31 -13.35
CA ALA A 19 -6.38 14.31 -12.59
C ALA A 19 -5.96 14.26 -11.12
N THR A 20 -4.64 14.33 -10.83
CA THR A 20 -4.16 14.39 -9.44
C THR A 20 -4.63 15.66 -8.71
N LEU A 21 -4.68 16.81 -9.40
CA LEU A 21 -5.20 18.05 -8.82
C LEU A 21 -6.71 17.97 -8.54
N GLU A 22 -7.48 17.37 -9.45
CA GLU A 22 -8.91 17.18 -9.26
C GLU A 22 -9.20 16.26 -8.06
N THR A 23 -8.54 15.10 -7.98
CA THR A 23 -8.71 14.20 -6.82
C THR A 23 -8.26 14.88 -5.53
N PHE A 24 -7.26 15.75 -5.59
CA PHE A 24 -6.83 16.53 -4.43
C PHE A 24 -7.92 17.49 -3.94
N GLU A 25 -8.57 18.22 -4.85
CA GLU A 25 -9.72 19.08 -4.51
C GLU A 25 -10.86 18.28 -3.87
N PHE A 26 -11.16 17.08 -4.38
CA PHE A 26 -12.11 16.17 -3.75
C PHE A 26 -11.71 15.78 -2.32
N GLY A 27 -10.44 15.46 -2.10
CA GLY A 27 -9.91 15.15 -0.76
C GLY A 27 -10.07 16.31 0.21
N VAL A 28 -9.78 17.54 -0.23
CA VAL A 28 -10.00 18.76 0.56
C VAL A 28 -11.48 18.96 0.88
N ALA A 29 -12.37 18.80 -0.10
CA ALA A 29 -13.81 18.93 0.11
C ALA A 29 -14.35 17.88 1.09
N LEU A 30 -13.92 16.63 0.99
CA LEU A 30 -14.28 15.56 1.93
C LEU A 30 -13.82 15.90 3.35
N ARG A 31 -12.58 16.37 3.49
CA ARG A 31 -12.04 16.79 4.80
C ARG A 31 -12.87 17.92 5.42
N ARG A 32 -13.19 18.96 4.65
CA ARG A 32 -14.04 20.08 5.10
C ARG A 32 -15.42 19.58 5.53
N ARG A 33 -15.98 18.63 4.78
CA ARG A 33 -17.27 18.02 5.12
C ARG A 33 -17.21 17.26 6.44
N LEU A 34 -16.21 16.41 6.64
CA LEU A 34 -16.00 15.69 7.91
C LEU A 34 -15.82 16.65 9.08
N ALA A 35 -15.05 17.72 8.91
CA ALA A 35 -14.87 18.75 9.93
C ALA A 35 -16.19 19.46 10.28
N SER A 36 -17.03 19.75 9.29
CA SER A 36 -18.37 20.34 9.53
C SER A 36 -19.32 19.42 10.30
N GLU A 37 -19.04 18.11 10.30
CA GLU A 37 -19.75 17.09 11.06
C GLU A 37 -19.09 16.80 12.42
N GLY A 38 -18.07 17.58 12.80
CA GLY A 38 -17.35 17.43 14.07
C GLY A 38 -16.35 16.26 14.08
N ARG A 39 -15.91 15.78 12.91
CA ARG A 39 -14.94 14.68 12.78
C ARG A 39 -13.57 15.23 12.39
N GLU A 40 -12.53 14.77 13.07
CA GLU A 40 -11.15 15.13 12.75
C GLU A 40 -10.60 14.25 11.63
N ALA A 41 -10.17 14.88 10.54
CA ALA A 41 -9.56 14.19 9.41
C ALA A 41 -8.34 14.97 8.90
N THR A 42 -7.26 14.24 8.63
CA THR A 42 -6.01 14.76 8.09
C THR A 42 -5.88 14.36 6.63
N LEU A 43 -5.55 15.32 5.77
CA LEU A 43 -5.22 15.02 4.38
C LEU A 43 -3.73 14.68 4.29
N SER A 44 -3.39 13.57 3.65
CA SER A 44 -2.02 13.09 3.54
C SER A 44 -1.51 13.19 2.10
N LEU A 45 -0.39 13.90 1.94
CA LEU A 45 0.34 14.02 0.68
C LEU A 45 1.65 13.23 0.78
N CYS A 46 1.79 12.20 -0.07
CA CYS A 46 3.02 11.42 -0.17
C CYS A 46 3.85 11.92 -1.35
N LEU A 47 5.00 12.52 -1.06
CA LEU A 47 5.93 13.02 -2.06
C LEU A 47 6.92 11.93 -2.45
N SER A 48 7.20 11.84 -3.76
CA SER A 48 8.26 10.97 -4.24
C SER A 48 9.61 11.66 -4.11
N ASP A 49 10.54 11.02 -3.42
CA ASP A 49 11.89 11.51 -3.13
C ASP A 49 12.96 10.48 -3.49
N THR A 50 12.65 9.65 -4.49
CA THR A 50 13.59 8.65 -4.96
C THR A 50 14.82 9.31 -5.60
N SER A 51 15.98 8.66 -5.50
CA SER A 51 17.26 9.17 -6.02
C SER A 51 17.28 9.46 -7.52
N ARG A 52 16.26 9.01 -8.27
CA ARG A 52 16.09 9.30 -9.69
C ARG A 52 15.41 10.65 -9.94
N LEU A 53 14.67 11.19 -8.97
CA LEU A 53 13.84 12.39 -9.12
C LEU A 53 14.48 13.64 -8.49
N LEU A 54 15.21 13.46 -7.39
CA LEU A 54 15.91 14.51 -6.65
C LEU A 54 17.37 14.09 -6.56
N GLY A 55 18.31 14.70 -7.25
CA GLY A 55 19.71 14.25 -7.24
C GLY A 55 20.30 14.14 -5.83
N ASP A 56 21.37 13.36 -5.70
CA ASP A 56 22.23 13.20 -4.50
C ASP A 56 21.54 13.01 -3.11
N SER A 57 22.30 13.04 -2.02
CA SER A 57 21.81 12.90 -0.64
C SER A 57 21.48 14.23 0.04
N LYS A 58 22.04 15.33 -0.47
CA LYS A 58 21.91 16.68 0.08
C LYS A 58 20.55 17.27 -0.26
N GLU A 59 20.07 17.14 -1.50
CA GLU A 59 18.73 17.64 -1.88
C GLU A 59 17.63 16.95 -1.07
N ARG A 60 17.77 15.65 -0.83
CA ARG A 60 16.88 14.87 0.05
C ARG A 60 16.88 15.38 1.50
N ALA A 61 18.04 15.73 2.03
CA ALA A 61 18.15 16.30 3.37
C ALA A 61 17.47 17.68 3.47
N VAL A 62 17.61 18.53 2.44
CA VAL A 62 16.93 19.83 2.38
C VAL A 62 15.42 19.65 2.32
N LEU A 63 14.91 18.71 1.52
CA LEU A 63 13.48 18.40 1.46
C LEU A 63 12.95 17.92 2.82
N ALA A 64 13.66 17.00 3.46
CA ALA A 64 13.27 16.48 4.77
C ALA A 64 13.25 17.57 5.85
N ALA A 65 14.24 18.47 5.84
CA ALA A 65 14.28 19.62 6.75
C ALA A 65 13.11 20.58 6.48
N ALA A 66 12.84 20.91 5.22
CA ALA A 66 11.73 21.78 4.85
C ALA A 66 10.35 21.20 5.22
N ILE A 67 10.19 19.87 5.16
CA ILE A 67 8.99 19.19 5.66
C ILE A 67 8.88 19.31 7.18
N ALA A 68 9.97 19.08 7.92
CA ALA A 68 9.97 19.19 9.37
C ALA A 68 9.68 20.61 9.87
N GLU A 69 10.18 21.60 9.13
CA GLU A 69 9.96 23.04 9.37
C GLU A 69 8.64 23.56 8.78
N GLN A 70 7.82 22.69 8.18
CA GLN A 70 6.53 23.03 7.57
C GLN A 70 6.61 24.15 6.52
N ARG A 71 7.73 24.23 5.78
CA ARG A 71 7.96 25.23 4.72
C ARG A 71 7.25 24.84 3.42
N TRP A 72 5.93 24.73 3.46
CA TRP A 72 5.11 24.21 2.36
C TRP A 72 5.28 24.96 1.04
N SER A 73 5.40 26.29 1.08
CA SER A 73 5.64 27.11 -0.11
C SER A 73 6.97 26.81 -0.81
N ALA A 74 7.94 26.24 -0.10
CA ALA A 74 9.23 25.85 -0.65
C ALA A 74 9.25 24.43 -1.23
N ILE A 75 8.25 23.60 -0.89
CA ILE A 75 8.25 22.17 -1.23
C ILE A 75 7.03 21.70 -2.00
N LEU A 76 5.92 22.43 -2.03
CA LEU A 76 4.74 22.03 -2.80
C LEU A 76 4.63 22.87 -4.08
N PRO A 77 4.27 22.26 -5.22
CA PRO A 77 3.90 22.98 -6.43
C PRO A 77 2.83 24.04 -6.13
N SER A 78 2.93 25.19 -6.80
CA SER A 78 2.01 26.32 -6.63
C SER A 78 0.54 25.93 -6.82
N GLU A 79 0.28 24.95 -7.68
CA GLU A 79 -1.02 24.41 -8.00
C GLU A 79 -1.71 23.79 -6.78
N TYR A 80 -0.97 23.15 -5.87
CA TYR A 80 -1.51 22.70 -4.58
C TYR A 80 -1.72 23.87 -3.63
N LEU A 81 -0.78 24.82 -3.60
CA LEU A 81 -0.84 26.02 -2.75
C LEU A 81 -2.07 26.88 -3.03
N HIS A 82 -2.44 27.05 -4.29
CA HIS A 82 -3.60 27.86 -4.68
C HIS A 82 -4.96 27.21 -4.35
N ARG A 83 -4.99 25.92 -4.02
CA ARG A 83 -6.23 25.17 -3.73
C ARG A 83 -6.58 25.10 -2.24
N LEU A 84 -5.69 25.58 -1.39
CA LEU A 84 -5.81 25.55 0.05
C LEU A 84 -5.69 26.96 0.61
N SER A 85 -6.43 27.27 1.67
CA SER A 85 -6.10 28.43 2.49
C SER A 85 -4.84 28.16 3.33
N GLN A 86 -4.19 29.21 3.83
CA GLN A 86 -3.01 29.02 4.71
C GLN A 86 -3.34 28.17 5.95
N ASP A 87 -4.49 28.38 6.58
CA ASP A 87 -4.89 27.63 7.78
C ASP A 87 -5.19 26.15 7.50
N GLU A 88 -5.45 25.79 6.24
CA GLU A 88 -5.69 24.40 5.85
C GLU A 88 -4.39 23.60 5.67
N PHE A 89 -3.27 24.27 5.44
CA PHE A 89 -1.98 23.61 5.26
C PHE A 89 -1.46 22.97 6.54
N ASP A 90 -1.70 23.59 7.69
CA ASP A 90 -1.30 23.04 8.99
C ASP A 90 -2.03 21.73 9.33
N GLN A 91 -3.09 21.42 8.58
CA GLN A 91 -3.93 20.24 8.74
C GLN A 91 -3.66 19.17 7.67
N ILE A 92 -2.53 19.32 6.95
CA ILE A 92 -2.04 18.37 5.95
C ILE A 92 -0.77 17.71 6.46
N THR A 93 -0.71 16.39 6.34
CA THR A 93 0.51 15.64 6.59
C THR A 93 1.26 15.40 5.29
N VAL A 94 2.48 15.93 5.18
CA VAL A 94 3.37 15.66 4.05
C VAL A 94 4.39 14.59 4.44
N THR A 95 4.46 13.49 3.69
CA THR A 95 5.40 12.39 3.91
C THR A 95 6.26 12.11 2.69
N LEU A 96 7.38 11.41 2.91
CA LEU A 96 8.31 10.99 1.86
C LEU A 96 8.16 9.49 1.58
N GLN A 97 8.15 9.12 0.30
CA GLN A 97 8.09 7.73 -0.16
C GLN A 97 9.21 6.88 0.47
N THR A 98 10.45 7.37 0.52
CA THR A 98 11.57 6.61 1.12
C THR A 98 11.36 6.39 2.61
N ARG A 99 10.86 7.39 3.35
CA ARG A 99 10.54 7.29 4.78
C ARG A 99 9.48 6.22 5.04
N ASN A 100 8.40 6.21 4.25
CA ASN A 100 7.36 5.20 4.32
C ASN A 100 7.95 3.80 4.05
N SER A 101 8.76 3.66 2.99
CA SER A 101 9.40 2.39 2.62
C SER A 101 10.35 1.86 3.71
N ASN A 102 11.10 2.75 4.36
CA ASN A 102 11.98 2.41 5.48
C ASN A 102 11.18 1.96 6.72
N ARG A 103 10.06 2.63 7.01
CA ARG A 103 9.15 2.27 8.10
C ARG A 103 8.61 0.85 7.93
N PHE A 104 8.13 0.53 6.72
CA PHE A 104 7.66 -0.81 6.40
C PHE A 104 8.79 -1.84 6.50
N SER A 105 9.98 -1.53 5.96
CA SER A 105 11.13 -2.44 6.02
C SER A 105 11.56 -2.77 7.45
N ALA A 106 11.48 -1.80 8.37
CA ALA A 106 11.74 -2.03 9.79
C ALA A 106 10.68 -2.95 10.43
N ALA A 107 9.39 -2.76 10.12
CA ALA A 107 8.33 -3.64 10.57
C ALA A 107 8.50 -5.06 10.02
N LEU A 108 8.79 -5.19 8.72
CA LEU A 108 9.04 -6.48 8.09
C LEU A 108 10.26 -7.18 8.69
N LYS A 109 11.33 -6.46 9.04
CA LYS A 109 12.50 -7.07 9.70
C LYS A 109 12.09 -7.75 11.01
N LYS A 110 11.28 -7.07 11.84
CA LYS A 110 10.74 -7.67 13.07
C LYS A 110 9.87 -8.89 12.75
N PHE A 111 8.98 -8.79 11.77
CA PHE A 111 8.11 -9.88 11.33
C PHE A 111 8.89 -11.13 10.88
N LYS A 112 9.96 -10.94 10.09
CA LYS A 112 10.88 -12.02 9.68
C LYS A 112 11.60 -12.66 10.86
N THR A 113 12.09 -11.85 11.80
CA THR A 113 12.77 -12.36 13.00
C THR A 113 11.81 -13.19 13.86
N THR A 114 10.56 -12.75 14.01
CA THR A 114 9.54 -13.54 14.69
C THR A 114 9.27 -14.85 13.94
N ALA A 115 9.02 -14.79 12.63
CA ALA A 115 8.77 -15.98 11.81
C ALA A 115 9.91 -17.01 11.89
N ALA A 116 11.17 -16.56 11.85
CA ALA A 116 12.33 -17.43 11.95
C ALA A 116 12.52 -18.10 13.31
N ARG A 117 12.11 -17.42 14.39
CA ARG A 117 12.21 -17.94 15.76
C ARG A 117 11.07 -18.91 16.08
N THR A 118 9.92 -18.74 15.45
CA THR A 118 8.77 -19.62 15.63
C THR A 118 8.98 -20.90 14.84
N THR A 119 9.21 -22.01 15.55
CA THR A 119 9.48 -23.32 14.94
C THR A 119 8.28 -23.96 14.24
N SER A 120 7.08 -23.38 14.38
CA SER A 120 5.84 -23.87 13.78
C SER A 120 5.08 -22.75 13.06
N SER A 121 4.76 -22.97 11.79
CA SER A 121 3.92 -22.05 11.00
C SER A 121 2.53 -21.85 11.59
N GLU A 122 1.99 -22.85 12.28
CA GLU A 122 0.71 -22.75 12.99
C GLU A 122 0.76 -21.74 14.13
N ILE A 123 1.83 -21.79 14.94
CA ILE A 123 2.01 -20.85 16.04
C ILE A 123 2.15 -19.44 15.48
N PHE A 124 2.98 -19.27 14.43
CA PHE A 124 3.17 -17.98 13.79
C PHE A 124 1.87 -17.43 13.21
N TYR A 125 1.07 -18.28 12.56
CA TYR A 125 -0.24 -17.93 12.04
C TYR A 125 -1.19 -17.49 13.14
N ARG A 126 -1.31 -18.26 14.23
CA ARG A 126 -2.18 -17.91 15.36
C ARG A 126 -1.84 -16.56 15.97
N GLU A 127 -0.56 -16.19 15.99
CA GLU A 127 -0.13 -14.91 16.55
C GLU A 127 -0.23 -13.73 15.59
N SER A 128 -0.16 -13.96 14.27
CA SER A 128 -0.08 -12.89 13.27
C SER A 128 -1.30 -12.78 12.34
N GLY A 129 -2.19 -13.78 12.35
CA GLY A 129 -3.28 -13.92 11.37
C GLY A 129 -2.79 -14.14 9.93
N SER A 130 -1.52 -14.48 9.73
CA SER A 130 -0.90 -14.55 8.41
C SER A 130 0.26 -15.54 8.36
N LEU A 131 0.69 -15.89 7.15
CA LEU A 131 1.84 -16.73 6.88
C LEU A 131 2.86 -15.95 6.05
N LEU A 132 4.10 -15.89 6.54
CA LEU A 132 5.22 -15.39 5.76
C LEU A 132 5.78 -16.52 4.90
N LEU A 133 5.87 -16.27 3.60
CA LEU A 133 6.33 -17.20 2.60
C LEU A 133 7.60 -16.68 1.92
N SER A 134 8.46 -17.60 1.51
CA SER A 134 9.60 -17.32 0.64
C SER A 134 9.60 -18.23 -0.59
N SER A 135 10.06 -17.71 -1.72
CA SER A 135 10.36 -18.56 -2.88
C SER A 135 11.44 -19.59 -2.55
N PHE A 136 11.52 -20.66 -3.33
CA PHE A 136 12.50 -21.73 -3.10
C PHE A 136 13.96 -21.29 -3.25
N ASP A 137 14.22 -20.23 -4.01
CA ASP A 137 15.53 -19.57 -4.10
C ASP A 137 15.80 -18.62 -2.92
N GLY A 138 14.77 -18.23 -2.17
CA GLY A 138 14.84 -17.28 -1.06
C GLY A 138 14.81 -15.80 -1.48
N ASP A 139 14.70 -15.50 -2.79
CA ASP A 139 14.84 -14.14 -3.33
C ASP A 139 13.56 -13.31 -3.18
N ARG A 140 12.41 -13.95 -3.04
CA ARG A 140 11.10 -13.29 -2.94
C ARG A 140 10.43 -13.62 -1.64
N LEU A 141 9.77 -12.61 -1.07
CA LEU A 141 8.94 -12.73 0.11
C LEU A 141 7.48 -12.39 -0.23
N ALA A 142 6.57 -13.19 0.31
CA ALA A 142 5.14 -12.95 0.23
C ALA A 142 4.48 -13.14 1.58
N ILE A 143 3.33 -12.48 1.75
CA ILE A 143 2.43 -12.71 2.87
C ILE A 143 1.15 -13.32 2.32
N SER A 144 0.64 -14.36 2.98
CA SER A 144 -0.70 -14.85 2.75
C SER A 144 -1.53 -14.73 4.02
N THR A 145 -2.81 -14.36 3.86
CA THR A 145 -3.78 -14.26 4.96
C THR A 145 -5.05 -15.04 4.58
N PRO A 146 -5.85 -15.49 5.55
CA PRO A 146 -7.16 -16.11 5.32
C PRO A 146 -8.07 -15.31 4.38
N PHE A 147 -8.04 -13.98 4.52
CA PHE A 147 -8.84 -13.07 3.70
C PHE A 147 -8.59 -13.25 2.21
N LEU A 148 -7.36 -13.60 1.80
CA LEU A 148 -7.04 -13.80 0.39
C LEU A 148 -7.72 -15.01 -0.25
N MET A 149 -8.34 -15.88 0.57
CA MET A 149 -9.05 -17.08 0.12
C MET A 149 -10.55 -16.84 -0.06
N GLU A 150 -11.09 -15.71 0.39
CA GLU A 150 -12.52 -15.40 0.32
C GLU A 150 -12.86 -14.82 -1.05
N CYS A 151 -13.53 -15.61 -1.89
CA CYS A 151 -13.87 -15.23 -3.27
C CYS A 151 -15.36 -14.91 -3.48
N ALA A 152 -16.18 -14.95 -2.43
CA ALA A 152 -17.64 -14.85 -2.57
C ALA A 152 -18.09 -13.55 -3.24
N SER A 153 -17.39 -12.43 -2.99
CA SER A 153 -17.73 -11.13 -3.58
C SER A 153 -17.36 -11.05 -5.06
N GLU A 154 -16.27 -11.69 -5.46
CA GLU A 154 -15.78 -11.75 -6.82
C GLU A 154 -16.60 -12.74 -7.64
N ASP A 155 -16.91 -13.92 -7.09
CA ASP A 155 -17.79 -14.91 -7.71
C ASP A 155 -19.17 -14.32 -8.03
N ALA A 156 -19.72 -13.53 -7.10
CA ALA A 156 -20.98 -12.82 -7.33
C ALA A 156 -20.87 -11.74 -8.41
N TYR A 157 -19.72 -11.09 -8.56
CA TYR A 157 -19.52 -10.07 -9.59
C TYR A 157 -19.32 -10.64 -10.99
N TYR A 158 -18.52 -11.70 -11.12
CA TYR A 158 -18.30 -12.37 -12.39
C TYR A 158 -19.46 -13.29 -12.77
N GLU A 159 -20.40 -13.54 -11.85
CA GLU A 159 -21.51 -14.49 -12.00
C GLU A 159 -21.04 -15.92 -12.33
N ASN A 160 -19.75 -16.23 -12.05
CA ASN A 160 -19.10 -17.52 -12.27
C ASN A 160 -17.77 -17.59 -11.50
N ASP A 161 -17.07 -18.72 -11.61
CA ASP A 161 -15.74 -18.95 -11.03
C ASP A 161 -14.63 -19.17 -12.08
N ASP A 162 -14.92 -18.97 -13.37
CA ASP A 162 -13.96 -19.14 -14.46
C ASP A 162 -12.78 -18.19 -14.34
N TRP A 163 -12.98 -17.03 -13.70
CA TRP A 163 -11.93 -16.05 -13.42
C TRP A 163 -10.79 -16.60 -12.57
N LYS A 164 -11.04 -17.66 -11.78
CA LYS A 164 -10.04 -18.31 -10.92
C LYS A 164 -9.05 -19.17 -11.70
N ARG A 165 -9.36 -19.52 -12.96
CA ARG A 165 -8.50 -20.42 -13.75
C ARG A 165 -7.16 -19.75 -14.06
N PRO A 166 -6.04 -20.50 -14.09
CA PRO A 166 -4.71 -19.94 -14.35
C PRO A 166 -4.57 -19.28 -15.74
N ASP A 167 -5.37 -19.71 -16.71
CA ASP A 167 -5.42 -19.19 -18.09
C ASP A 167 -6.38 -18.02 -18.25
N HIS A 168 -7.12 -17.63 -17.20
CA HIS A 168 -7.99 -16.47 -17.25
C HIS A 168 -7.19 -15.18 -17.33
N ILE A 169 -7.46 -14.38 -18.36
CA ILE A 169 -6.85 -13.08 -18.57
C ILE A 169 -7.82 -12.01 -18.08
N ASP A 170 -7.49 -11.34 -16.97
CA ASP A 170 -8.29 -10.21 -16.48
C ASP A 170 -8.24 -9.06 -17.50
N ARG A 171 -9.38 -8.49 -17.84
CA ARG A 171 -9.41 -7.26 -18.65
C ARG A 171 -8.98 -6.09 -17.77
N GLU A 172 -8.44 -5.04 -18.38
CA GLU A 172 -8.03 -3.84 -17.64
C GLU A 172 -9.22 -3.23 -16.87
N GLU A 173 -10.40 -3.20 -17.49
CA GLU A 173 -11.66 -2.77 -16.88
C GLU A 173 -12.03 -3.60 -15.64
N ASP A 174 -11.76 -4.91 -15.66
CA ASP A 174 -12.04 -5.82 -14.54
C ASP A 174 -11.06 -5.61 -13.38
N ILE A 175 -9.76 -5.41 -13.68
CA ILE A 175 -8.75 -5.08 -12.67
C ILE A 175 -9.07 -3.73 -12.01
N ILE A 176 -9.55 -2.78 -12.81
CA ILE A 176 -10.00 -1.46 -12.36
C ILE A 176 -11.21 -1.63 -11.43
N ALA A 177 -12.27 -2.32 -11.86
CA ALA A 177 -13.50 -2.49 -11.09
C ALA A 177 -13.34 -3.39 -9.85
N LYS A 178 -12.45 -4.38 -9.93
CA LYS A 178 -12.19 -5.38 -8.88
C LYS A 178 -10.69 -5.51 -8.62
N PRO A 179 -10.08 -4.53 -7.94
CA PRO A 179 -8.64 -4.51 -7.67
C PRO A 179 -8.16 -5.65 -6.76
N MET A 180 -9.07 -6.37 -6.09
CA MET A 180 -8.77 -7.55 -5.30
C MET A 180 -8.72 -8.86 -6.11
N THR A 181 -9.32 -8.93 -7.30
CA THR A 181 -9.48 -10.19 -8.06
C THR A 181 -8.15 -10.91 -8.26
N ARG A 182 -7.12 -10.19 -8.73
CA ARG A 182 -5.79 -10.78 -8.98
C ARG A 182 -5.14 -11.34 -7.71
N LEU A 183 -5.32 -10.65 -6.58
CA LEU A 183 -4.78 -11.05 -5.28
C LEU A 183 -5.49 -12.26 -4.70
N LEU A 184 -6.81 -12.27 -4.81
CA LEU A 184 -7.61 -13.39 -4.36
C LEU A 184 -7.24 -14.61 -5.20
N ARG A 185 -7.22 -14.50 -6.52
CA ARG A 185 -6.80 -15.61 -7.39
C ARG A 185 -5.40 -16.14 -7.07
N SER A 186 -4.41 -15.26 -6.87
CA SER A 186 -3.04 -15.69 -6.55
C SER A 186 -2.94 -16.34 -5.17
N GLY A 187 -3.72 -15.84 -4.21
CA GLY A 187 -3.74 -16.31 -2.83
C GLY A 187 -2.61 -15.79 -1.94
N PHE A 188 -1.79 -14.87 -2.45
CA PHE A 188 -0.70 -14.24 -1.69
C PHE A 188 -0.35 -12.86 -2.24
N ILE A 189 0.22 -12.03 -1.37
CA ILE A 189 0.72 -10.69 -1.69
C ILE A 189 2.24 -10.74 -1.74
N ASN A 190 2.80 -10.44 -2.90
CA ASN A 190 4.23 -10.19 -3.02
C ASN A 190 4.56 -8.83 -2.37
N LEU A 191 5.43 -8.84 -1.37
CA LEU A 191 5.83 -7.62 -0.68
C LEU A 191 6.81 -6.77 -1.51
N TYR A 192 7.59 -7.44 -2.36
CA TYR A 192 8.62 -6.83 -3.18
C TYR A 192 8.45 -7.30 -4.62
N GLU A 193 7.71 -6.54 -5.40
CA GLU A 193 7.68 -6.70 -6.85
C GLU A 193 8.65 -5.71 -7.48
N LYS A 194 9.66 -6.23 -8.19
CA LYS A 194 10.58 -5.41 -9.00
C LYS A 194 9.89 -4.71 -10.17
N SER A 195 8.65 -5.09 -10.48
CA SER A 195 8.00 -4.86 -11.78
C SER A 195 7.59 -3.42 -12.07
N SER A 196 7.46 -2.51 -11.10
CA SER A 196 6.80 -1.22 -11.39
C SER A 196 7.61 0.06 -11.19
N GLY A 197 8.82 0.02 -10.60
CA GLY A 197 9.73 1.18 -10.54
C GLY A 197 9.21 2.45 -9.83
N ILE A 198 7.93 2.53 -9.51
CA ILE A 198 7.23 3.65 -8.88
C ILE A 198 6.18 3.01 -7.96
N LEU A 199 6.45 3.10 -6.65
CA LEU A 199 5.56 2.76 -5.54
C LEU A 199 5.16 1.27 -5.45
N CYS A 200 5.90 0.51 -4.63
CA CYS A 200 5.52 -0.86 -4.29
C CYS A 200 4.51 -0.87 -3.12
N PRO A 201 3.78 -1.98 -2.89
CA PRO A 201 2.88 -2.13 -1.74
C PRO A 201 3.52 -1.78 -0.39
N ALA A 202 4.84 -2.01 -0.24
CA ALA A 202 5.58 -1.62 0.95
C ALA A 202 5.59 -0.11 1.22
N THR A 203 5.51 0.74 0.18
CA THR A 203 5.37 2.19 0.37
C THR A 203 4.02 2.52 1.01
N TYR A 204 2.91 1.99 0.49
CA TYR A 204 1.57 2.24 1.04
C TYR A 204 1.41 1.62 2.42
N GLY A 205 1.91 0.40 2.62
CA GLY A 205 1.95 -0.21 3.93
C GLY A 205 2.74 0.63 4.93
N GLY A 206 3.88 1.17 4.52
CA GLY A 206 4.70 2.07 5.33
C GLY A 206 4.04 3.40 5.68
N LEU A 207 3.26 3.95 4.74
CA LEU A 207 2.46 5.16 4.96
C LEU A 207 1.41 4.92 6.05
N LEU A 208 0.69 3.80 5.97
CA LEU A 208 -0.31 3.42 6.98
C LEU A 208 0.30 3.23 8.37
N LEU A 209 1.55 2.74 8.45
CA LEU A 209 2.31 2.60 9.70
C LEU A 209 2.87 3.93 10.26
N ASN A 210 2.70 5.03 9.53
CA ASN A 210 3.05 6.39 9.98
C ASN A 210 1.84 7.18 10.46
N PHE A 211 0.62 6.79 10.10
CA PHE A 211 -0.58 7.48 10.54
C PHE A 211 -0.81 7.32 12.04
N ASP A 212 -1.32 8.38 12.64
CA ASP A 212 -1.86 8.33 14.00
C ASP A 212 -3.20 7.59 13.99
N GLU A 213 -3.43 6.71 14.96
CA GLU A 213 -4.67 5.94 15.07
C GLU A 213 -5.83 6.75 15.67
N SER A 214 -5.53 7.93 16.24
CA SER A 214 -6.54 8.80 16.85
C SER A 214 -7.38 9.60 15.85
N SER A 215 -6.98 9.65 14.58
CA SER A 215 -7.58 10.51 13.54
C SER A 215 -7.86 9.74 12.25
N ASP A 216 -8.84 10.22 11.48
CA ASP A 216 -9.10 9.74 10.13
C ASP A 216 -8.02 10.30 9.17
N HIS A 217 -7.53 9.48 8.25
CA HIS A 217 -6.52 9.87 7.27
C HIS A 217 -7.06 9.72 5.85
N ILE A 218 -7.03 10.81 5.10
CA ILE A 218 -7.45 10.84 3.70
C ILE A 218 -6.18 10.83 2.84
N CYS A 219 -6.01 9.79 2.04
CA CYS A 219 -4.92 9.71 1.06
C CYS A 219 -5.50 9.83 -0.35
N ILE A 220 -4.86 10.65 -1.18
CA ILE A 220 -5.34 10.95 -2.52
C ILE A 220 -4.34 10.45 -3.55
N TYR A 221 -4.85 9.73 -4.56
CA TYR A 221 -4.09 9.23 -5.68
C TYR A 221 -4.92 9.26 -6.97
N SER A 222 -4.24 9.36 -8.13
CA SER A 222 -4.89 9.33 -9.44
C SER A 222 -4.58 8.03 -10.20
N ARG A 223 -5.61 7.41 -10.77
CA ARG A 223 -5.47 6.25 -11.68
C ARG A 223 -4.88 6.66 -13.03
N SER A 224 -5.09 7.90 -13.49
CA SER A 224 -4.47 8.39 -14.73
C SER A 224 -2.94 8.40 -14.66
N ASP A 225 -2.38 8.45 -13.43
CA ASP A 225 -0.93 8.39 -13.20
C ASP A 225 -0.43 6.96 -12.93
N ASP A 226 -1.29 6.06 -12.43
CA ASP A 226 -1.01 4.64 -12.19
C ASP A 226 -2.32 3.81 -12.20
N PRO A 227 -2.62 3.08 -13.30
CA PRO A 227 -3.87 2.31 -13.42
C PRO A 227 -4.05 1.23 -12.33
N HIS A 228 -2.95 0.73 -11.76
CA HIS A 228 -2.95 -0.32 -10.75
C HIS A 228 -2.87 0.20 -9.31
N ILE A 229 -2.96 1.51 -9.11
CA ILE A 229 -2.81 2.17 -7.80
C ILE A 229 -3.75 1.59 -6.73
N GLY A 230 -4.99 1.25 -7.10
CA GLY A 230 -5.96 0.66 -6.19
C GLY A 230 -5.50 -0.69 -5.64
N GLU A 231 -5.04 -1.57 -6.52
CA GLU A 231 -4.48 -2.86 -6.13
C GLU A 231 -3.24 -2.67 -5.23
N LYS A 232 -2.35 -1.73 -5.58
CA LYS A 232 -1.13 -1.45 -4.79
C LYS A 232 -1.44 -0.97 -3.37
N ILE A 233 -2.45 -0.11 -3.21
CA ILE A 233 -2.89 0.38 -1.90
C ILE A 233 -3.47 -0.76 -1.08
N LEU A 234 -4.37 -1.58 -1.66
CA LEU A 234 -4.97 -2.72 -0.97
C LEU A 234 -3.91 -3.73 -0.51
N ARG A 235 -2.94 -4.05 -1.39
CA ARG A 235 -1.77 -4.86 -1.02
C ARG A 235 -1.03 -4.26 0.18
N GLY A 236 -0.83 -2.95 0.19
CA GLY A 236 -0.20 -2.21 1.29
C GLY A 236 -0.98 -2.30 2.59
N VAL A 237 -2.31 -2.15 2.55
CA VAL A 237 -3.21 -2.27 3.72
C VAL A 237 -3.12 -3.67 4.33
N ILE A 238 -3.23 -4.70 3.50
CA ILE A 238 -3.17 -6.09 3.96
C ILE A 238 -1.78 -6.40 4.53
N ALA A 239 -0.73 -5.98 3.83
CA ALA A 239 0.64 -6.20 4.28
C ALA A 239 0.95 -5.47 5.60
N ALA A 240 0.49 -4.22 5.77
CA ALA A 240 0.65 -3.47 7.01
C ALA A 240 -0.06 -4.15 8.19
N ASN A 241 -1.28 -4.64 7.98
CA ASN A 241 -2.04 -5.40 8.98
C ASN A 241 -1.35 -6.70 9.37
N ALA A 242 -0.70 -7.38 8.42
CA ALA A 242 0.02 -8.62 8.71
C ALA A 242 1.31 -8.37 9.49
N VAL A 243 2.11 -7.35 9.10
CA VAL A 243 3.39 -7.06 9.77
C VAL A 243 3.25 -6.29 11.08
N SER A 244 2.10 -5.65 11.33
CA SER A 244 1.81 -4.88 12.54
C SER A 244 0.58 -5.42 13.28
N ARG A 245 0.84 -6.11 14.41
CA ARG A 245 -0.22 -6.75 15.23
C ARG A 245 -1.19 -5.74 15.83
N ASP A 246 -0.69 -4.57 16.21
CA ASP A 246 -1.49 -3.55 16.91
C ASP A 246 -2.34 -2.71 15.95
N MET A 247 -2.06 -2.78 14.63
CA MET A 247 -2.82 -2.00 13.66
C MET A 247 -4.29 -2.42 13.65
N SER A 248 -5.16 -1.48 14.01
CA SER A 248 -6.60 -1.66 13.97
C SER A 248 -7.25 -0.49 13.23
N ARG A 249 -7.41 -0.64 11.92
CA ARG A 249 -8.00 0.39 11.07
C ARG A 249 -9.06 -0.17 10.16
N THR A 250 -10.06 0.67 9.91
CA THR A 250 -10.98 0.50 8.79
C THR A 250 -10.46 1.33 7.63
N PHE A 251 -10.30 0.71 6.47
CA PHE A 251 -9.85 1.30 5.24
C PHE A 251 -11.01 1.34 4.25
N LEU A 252 -11.31 2.54 3.77
CA LEU A 252 -12.28 2.79 2.71
C LEU A 252 -11.53 3.35 1.51
N GLN A 253 -11.54 2.61 0.41
CA GLN A 253 -11.13 3.11 -0.89
C GLN A 253 -12.36 3.47 -1.69
N ILE A 254 -12.35 4.68 -2.22
CA ILE A 254 -13.35 5.16 -3.18
C ILE A 254 -12.60 5.47 -4.46
N VAL A 255 -13.02 4.89 -5.57
CA VAL A 255 -12.48 5.20 -6.89
C VAL A 255 -13.57 5.74 -7.78
N PHE A 256 -13.29 6.85 -8.45
CA PHE A 256 -14.15 7.40 -9.48
C PHE A 256 -13.61 6.95 -10.85
N PRO A 257 -14.20 5.93 -11.48
CA PRO A 257 -13.77 5.49 -12.81
C PRO A 257 -14.10 6.54 -13.88
N GLU A 258 -13.23 6.71 -14.88
CA GLU A 258 -13.46 7.67 -15.97
C GLU A 258 -14.74 7.37 -16.78
N ILE A 259 -15.11 6.09 -16.89
CA ILE A 259 -16.19 5.62 -17.76
C ILE A 259 -17.52 5.46 -17.00
N SER A 260 -17.48 5.24 -15.68
CA SER A 260 -18.69 4.98 -14.86
C SER A 260 -19.00 6.17 -13.96
N ARG A 261 -20.30 6.51 -13.87
CA ARG A 261 -20.80 7.57 -12.96
C ARG A 261 -20.89 7.12 -11.51
N THR A 262 -20.76 5.81 -11.24
CA THR A 262 -20.87 5.25 -9.90
C THR A 262 -19.47 5.01 -9.35
N PRO A 263 -19.14 5.57 -8.18
CA PRO A 263 -17.86 5.31 -7.54
C PRO A 263 -17.75 3.85 -7.11
N GLU A 264 -16.60 3.26 -7.35
CA GLU A 264 -16.21 1.95 -6.83
C GLU A 264 -15.80 2.10 -5.38
N ILE A 265 -16.33 1.25 -4.49
CA ILE A 265 -16.05 1.32 -3.07
C ILE A 265 -15.49 -0.01 -2.60
N SER A 266 -14.31 0.02 -1.96
CA SER A 266 -13.73 -1.15 -1.29
C SER A 266 -13.56 -0.84 0.20
N LEU A 267 -14.12 -1.70 1.05
CA LEU A 267 -14.02 -1.60 2.51
C LEU A 267 -13.22 -2.79 3.06
N LEU A 268 -12.10 -2.51 3.70
CA LEU A 268 -11.28 -3.48 4.42
C LEU A 268 -11.15 -3.05 5.88
N ASP A 269 -11.56 -3.89 6.82
CA ASP A 269 -11.30 -3.66 8.24
C ASP A 269 -10.27 -4.68 8.77
N SER A 270 -9.65 -4.33 9.89
CA SER A 270 -8.63 -5.18 10.52
C SER A 270 -9.18 -6.54 10.98
N SER A 271 -10.47 -6.63 11.34
CA SER A 271 -11.07 -7.88 11.81
C SER A 271 -11.27 -8.89 10.67
N ARG A 272 -11.67 -8.42 9.49
CA ARG A 272 -11.74 -9.21 8.24
C ARG A 272 -10.36 -9.67 7.79
N LEU A 273 -9.30 -8.91 8.05
CA LEU A 273 -7.94 -9.27 7.68
C LEU A 273 -7.30 -10.30 8.63
N LYS A 274 -7.65 -10.27 9.92
CA LYS A 274 -7.03 -11.10 10.98
C LYS A 274 -7.84 -12.37 11.35
N ARG A 275 -8.98 -12.65 10.69
CA ARG A 275 -9.86 -13.85 10.77
C ARG A 275 -9.54 -14.82 11.93
N PRO A 276 -9.88 -14.47 13.19
CA PRO A 276 -9.61 -15.32 14.35
C PRO A 276 -10.43 -16.63 14.34
N ASP A 277 -11.46 -16.69 13.51
CA ASP A 277 -12.37 -17.83 13.34
C ASP A 277 -11.80 -18.94 12.43
N LEU A 278 -10.82 -18.62 11.56
CA LEU A 278 -10.27 -19.62 10.65
C LEU A 278 -9.13 -20.42 11.31
N SER A 279 -9.32 -21.73 11.42
CA SER A 279 -8.28 -22.62 11.95
C SER A 279 -7.08 -22.72 11.01
N TRP A 280 -5.89 -22.98 11.58
CA TRP A 280 -4.68 -23.22 10.79
C TRP A 280 -4.86 -24.36 9.78
N ALA A 281 -5.50 -25.46 10.17
CA ALA A 281 -5.71 -26.60 9.28
C ALA A 281 -6.57 -26.22 8.05
N ALA A 282 -7.64 -25.45 8.26
CA ALA A 282 -8.48 -24.96 7.17
C ALA A 282 -7.69 -23.99 6.28
N PHE A 283 -6.91 -23.09 6.87
CA PHE A 283 -6.08 -22.15 6.11
C PHE A 283 -5.00 -22.86 5.29
N ALA A 284 -4.25 -23.79 5.89
CA ALA A 284 -3.21 -24.55 5.21
C ALA A 284 -3.77 -25.41 4.07
N SER A 285 -4.92 -26.06 4.28
CA SER A 285 -5.60 -26.83 3.23
C SER A 285 -6.05 -25.91 2.07
N ALA A 286 -6.55 -24.71 2.37
CA ALA A 286 -6.91 -23.74 1.34
C ALA A 286 -5.68 -23.29 0.53
N LEU A 287 -4.54 -23.03 1.19
CA LEU A 287 -3.28 -22.69 0.51
C LEU A 287 -2.79 -23.81 -0.40
N GLU A 288 -2.90 -25.06 0.05
CA GLU A 288 -2.55 -26.24 -0.75
C GLU A 288 -3.46 -26.38 -1.97
N SER A 289 -4.77 -26.22 -1.81
CA SER A 289 -5.74 -26.27 -2.92
C SER A 289 -5.52 -25.21 -4.01
N ARG A 290 -4.86 -24.09 -3.65
CA ARG A 290 -4.48 -23.02 -4.58
C ARG A 290 -3.03 -23.12 -5.06
N GLU A 291 -2.39 -24.25 -4.82
CA GLU A 291 -1.01 -24.50 -5.24
C GLU A 291 -0.05 -23.39 -4.77
N VAL A 292 -0.27 -22.84 -3.58
CA VAL A 292 0.64 -21.82 -3.02
C VAL A 292 1.97 -22.50 -2.63
N PHE A 293 1.88 -23.68 -2.01
CA PHE A 293 3.06 -24.44 -1.57
C PHE A 293 3.87 -25.07 -2.72
N SER A 294 3.33 -25.14 -3.93
CA SER A 294 4.11 -25.53 -5.11
C SER A 294 5.03 -24.42 -5.62
N ARG A 295 4.85 -23.19 -5.13
CA ARG A 295 5.58 -21.98 -5.58
C ARG A 295 6.42 -21.35 -4.46
N MET A 296 5.97 -21.48 -3.21
CA MET A 296 6.62 -20.86 -2.06
C MET A 296 6.53 -21.77 -0.83
N THR A 297 7.48 -21.62 0.08
CA THR A 297 7.52 -22.36 1.36
C THR A 297 7.35 -21.37 2.51
N PRO A 298 6.88 -21.80 3.69
CA PRO A 298 7.03 -21.02 4.92
C PRO A 298 8.46 -20.48 5.06
N TYR A 299 8.55 -19.21 5.45
CA TYR A 299 9.84 -18.54 5.59
C TYR A 299 10.69 -19.20 6.69
N VAL A 300 11.93 -19.51 6.34
CA VAL A 300 12.96 -19.97 7.26
C VAL A 300 14.18 -19.07 7.08
N GLU A 301 14.77 -18.61 8.18
CA GLU A 301 16.00 -17.83 8.11
C GLU A 301 17.15 -18.72 7.62
N ARG A 302 17.62 -18.44 6.40
CA ARG A 302 18.84 -19.07 5.91
C ARG A 302 20.01 -18.42 6.62
N LYS A 303 20.70 -19.18 7.47
CA LYS A 303 22.04 -18.80 7.90
C LYS A 303 22.90 -18.72 6.64
N ASN A 304 23.46 -17.56 6.33
CA ASN A 304 24.49 -17.46 5.31
C ASN A 304 25.62 -18.41 5.73
N SER A 305 25.70 -19.58 5.09
CA SER A 305 26.88 -20.41 5.16
C SER A 305 27.99 -19.65 4.45
N GLU A 306 28.94 -19.15 5.24
CA GLU A 306 30.22 -18.68 4.74
C GLU A 306 30.80 -19.71 3.77
N SER A 307 30.95 -19.30 2.52
CA SER A 307 31.83 -19.94 1.56
C SER A 307 32.39 -18.86 0.64
N THR A 308 33.20 -17.99 1.24
CA THR A 308 34.23 -17.30 0.47
C THR A 308 35.31 -18.36 0.22
N PRO A 309 35.55 -18.81 -1.01
CA PRO A 309 36.72 -19.64 -1.29
C PRO A 309 37.95 -18.76 -1.10
N THR A 310 38.84 -19.15 -0.19
CA THR A 310 40.23 -18.69 -0.17
C THR A 310 40.97 -19.14 -1.41
#